data_AF-A0A257LPE4-F1
#
_entry.id   AF-A0A257LPE4-F1
#
_cell.length_a   1.000
_cell.length_b   1.000
_cell.length_c   1.000
_cell.angle_alpha   90.00
_cell.angle_beta   90.00
_cell.angle_gamma   90.00
#
_symmetry.space_group_name_H-M   'P 1'
#
loop_
_entity.id
_entity.type
_entity.pdbx_description
1 polymer ?
#
loop_
_entity_poly.entity_id
_entity_poly.type
_entity_poly.pdbx_seq_one_letter_code
_entity_poly.pdbx_strand_id
1 'polypeptide(L)'
;MHRRAFLNQISRATTGAALATTLLTTSTRRASAALADWNAVINRTKFTGATSSATTAARGNRINNLLFSSTVYGSAFDSRTLAVTTSLGDTSVISYRTTESDVIVNTAFTWNSYRGALRSQVDLRRVLIHEFGHVLGLDHPDQADPAQSVAAIMNSSVSGTDALQPDDLAGAAALYNVPIT
;
A
#
# COMPACT_ATOMS: atom_id res chain seq x y z
N MET A 1 -9.39 20.88 -13.16
CA MET A 1 -9.03 20.42 -11.79
C MET A 1 -9.98 19.30 -11.40
N HIS A 2 -9.66 18.04 -11.70
CA HIS A 2 -10.45 16.89 -11.22
C HIS A 2 -9.50 15.97 -10.47
N ARG A 3 -9.41 16.20 -9.15
CA ARG A 3 -8.71 15.35 -8.20
C ARG A 3 -9.63 14.18 -7.88
N ARG A 4 -9.48 13.04 -8.56
CA ARG A 4 -10.14 11.80 -8.12
C ARG A 4 -9.23 11.09 -7.11
N ALA A 5 -9.18 11.63 -5.89
CA ALA A 5 -8.99 10.78 -4.73
C ALA A 5 -10.40 10.31 -4.37
N PHE A 6 -10.72 9.02 -4.54
CA PHE A 6 -11.94 8.50 -3.92
C PHE A 6 -11.78 8.69 -2.41
N LEU A 7 -12.80 9.25 -1.77
CA LEU A 7 -12.82 9.53 -0.33
C LEU A 7 -12.88 8.19 0.42
N ASN A 8 -11.77 7.45 0.45
CA ASN A 8 -11.69 6.12 1.01
C ASN A 8 -11.24 6.25 2.46
N GLN A 9 -12.19 6.45 3.38
CA GLN A 9 -11.87 6.45 4.80
C GLN A 9 -11.88 5.01 5.33
N ILE A 10 -10.72 4.50 5.73
CA ILE A 10 -10.65 3.35 6.64
C ILE A 10 -11.30 3.81 7.95
N SER A 11 -12.52 3.35 8.24
CA SER A 11 -13.20 3.79 9.45
C SER A 11 -12.46 3.29 10.68
N ARG A 12 -12.41 4.12 11.72
CA ARG A 12 -12.04 3.71 13.08
C ARG A 12 -12.82 2.45 13.45
N ALA A 13 -12.14 1.32 13.61
CA ALA A 13 -12.65 0.23 14.42
C ALA A 13 -12.53 0.67 15.88
N THR A 14 -13.64 0.63 16.62
CA THR A 14 -13.74 0.95 18.05
C THR A 14 -12.99 -0.06 18.94
N THR A 15 -12.24 -0.97 18.33
CA THR A 15 -11.26 -1.87 18.92
C THR A 15 -10.14 -2.00 17.90
N GLY A 16 -8.89 -1.76 18.32
CA GLY A 16 -7.74 -1.66 17.43
C GLY A 16 -7.66 -2.82 16.43
N ALA A 17 -7.74 -2.50 15.14
CA ALA A 17 -7.40 -3.42 14.08
C ALA A 17 -5.88 -3.64 14.10
N ALA A 18 -5.45 -4.67 14.82
CA ALA A 18 -4.08 -5.15 14.78
C ALA A 18 -3.81 -5.70 13.37
N LEU A 19 -2.86 -5.11 12.63
CA LEU A 19 -2.40 -5.67 11.36
C LEU A 19 -1.58 -6.92 11.72
N ALA A 20 -2.00 -8.09 11.30
CA ALA A 20 -1.31 -9.34 11.60
C ALA A 20 -0.57 -9.82 10.34
N THR A 21 0.71 -9.47 10.20
CA THR A 21 1.60 -9.79 9.07
C THR A 21 2.73 -10.72 9.50
N THR A 22 2.71 -12.00 9.15
CA THR A 22 3.85 -12.92 9.44
C THR A 22 4.79 -13.14 8.26
N LEU A 23 6.06 -12.76 8.46
CA LEU A 23 7.21 -13.35 7.78
C LEU A 23 8.42 -13.39 8.73
N LEU A 24 9.13 -14.52 8.72
CA LEU A 24 10.40 -14.69 9.42
C LEU A 24 11.48 -13.79 8.77
N THR A 25 11.96 -12.82 9.55
CA THR A 25 13.26 -12.12 9.44
C THR A 25 13.58 -11.32 8.15
N THR A 26 14.09 -10.10 8.33
CA THR A 26 14.34 -9.03 7.32
C THR A 26 13.12 -8.41 6.63
N SER A 27 12.16 -9.17 6.11
CA SER A 27 10.96 -8.62 5.44
C SER A 27 10.09 -7.77 6.36
N THR A 28 9.91 -8.19 7.62
CA THR A 28 9.17 -7.43 8.65
C THR A 28 9.81 -6.07 8.91
N ARG A 29 11.14 -5.99 8.98
CA ARG A 29 11.83 -4.71 9.21
C ARG A 29 11.63 -3.74 8.05
N ARG A 30 11.59 -4.23 6.81
CA ARG A 30 11.35 -3.39 5.62
C ARG A 30 9.91 -2.91 5.57
N ALA A 31 8.96 -3.79 5.86
CA ALA A 31 7.55 -3.43 5.99
C ALA A 31 7.33 -2.39 7.10
N SER A 32 7.81 -2.64 8.32
CA SER A 32 7.69 -1.70 9.43
C SER A 32 8.29 -0.33 9.11
N ALA A 33 9.42 -0.29 8.41
CA ALA A 33 10.03 0.97 8.01
C ALA A 33 9.17 1.70 6.95
N ALA A 34 8.59 0.99 5.98
CA ALA A 34 7.71 1.60 4.98
C ALA A 34 6.40 2.11 5.60
N LEU A 35 5.82 1.38 6.56
CA LEU A 35 4.69 1.85 7.36
C LEU A 35 5.07 3.10 8.18
N ALA A 36 6.29 3.15 8.70
CA ALA A 36 6.79 4.31 9.46
C ALA A 36 6.88 5.58 8.60
N ASP A 37 7.26 5.47 7.33
CA ASP A 37 7.32 6.63 6.42
C ASP A 37 5.92 7.26 6.25
N TRP A 38 4.90 6.44 6.02
CA TRP A 38 3.52 6.90 5.96
C TRP A 38 3.03 7.43 7.30
N ASN A 39 3.28 6.71 8.39
CA ASN A 39 2.92 7.13 9.75
C ASN A 39 3.56 8.47 10.15
N ALA A 40 4.66 8.89 9.54
CA ALA A 40 5.25 10.20 9.81
C ALA A 40 4.41 11.35 9.24
N VAL A 41 3.54 11.09 8.24
CA VAL A 41 2.86 12.12 7.46
C VAL A 41 1.33 12.07 7.52
N ILE A 42 0.73 10.97 7.99
CA ILE A 42 -0.73 10.85 8.21
C ILE A 42 -1.10 11.07 9.68
N ASN A 43 -2.20 11.78 9.98
CA ASN A 43 -2.52 12.17 11.37
C ASN A 43 -3.74 11.46 11.96
N ARG A 44 -4.79 11.22 11.16
CA ARG A 44 -6.08 10.70 11.67
C ARG A 44 -6.09 9.19 11.91
N THR A 45 -5.28 8.46 11.16
CA THR A 45 -5.14 7.00 11.21
C THR A 45 -3.65 6.69 11.16
N LYS A 46 -3.22 5.63 11.85
CA LYS A 46 -1.84 5.13 11.79
C LYS A 46 -1.89 3.66 11.46
N PHE A 47 -0.91 3.19 10.70
CA PHE A 47 -0.63 1.78 10.55
C PHE A 47 -0.07 1.20 11.86
N THR A 48 -0.57 0.04 12.25
CA THR A 48 -0.08 -0.74 13.40
C THR A 48 0.25 -2.16 12.96
N GLY A 49 1.52 -2.43 12.63
CA GLY A 49 2.00 -3.74 12.21
C GLY A 49 2.27 -4.68 13.39
N ALA A 50 1.85 -5.93 13.30
CA ALA A 50 2.21 -7.03 14.20
C ALA A 50 2.52 -8.29 13.37
N THR A 51 3.27 -9.23 13.95
CA THR A 51 3.45 -10.53 13.32
C THR A 51 2.33 -11.48 13.65
N SER A 52 1.74 -12.14 12.64
CA SER A 52 0.71 -13.17 12.85
C SER A 52 1.32 -14.56 13.02
N SER A 53 0.52 -15.56 13.36
CA SER A 53 0.84 -16.96 13.10
C SER A 53 -0.28 -17.66 12.33
N ALA A 54 -1.31 -16.90 11.92
CA ALA A 54 -2.42 -17.40 11.13
C ALA A 54 -1.91 -17.81 9.74
N THR A 55 -2.11 -19.07 9.39
CA THR A 55 -1.55 -19.73 8.20
C THR A 55 -2.37 -19.54 6.93
N THR A 56 -3.44 -18.75 6.95
CA THR A 56 -4.27 -18.53 5.77
C THR A 56 -4.66 -17.06 5.65
N ALA A 57 -3.77 -16.27 5.03
CA ALA A 57 -4.19 -15.04 4.38
C ALA A 57 -5.28 -15.42 3.37
N ALA A 58 -6.41 -14.74 3.42
CA ALA A 58 -7.57 -15.04 2.60
C ALA A 58 -8.30 -13.75 2.30
N ARG A 59 -8.65 -13.56 1.03
CA ARG A 59 -9.45 -12.42 0.60
C ARG A 59 -10.85 -12.47 1.21
N GLY A 60 -11.30 -11.39 1.82
CA GLY A 60 -12.62 -11.24 2.43
C GLY A 60 -12.69 -11.65 3.90
N ASN A 61 -11.56 -11.93 4.55
CA ASN A 61 -11.51 -12.27 5.98
C ASN A 61 -11.50 -11.03 6.90
N ARG A 62 -11.52 -9.81 6.33
CA ARG A 62 -11.46 -8.50 7.01
C ARG A 62 -10.17 -8.26 7.78
N ILE A 63 -9.09 -8.94 7.39
CA ILE A 63 -7.75 -8.77 7.93
C ILE A 63 -6.86 -8.25 6.81
N ASN A 64 -6.19 -7.13 7.05
CA ASN A 64 -5.17 -6.62 6.13
C ASN A 64 -3.90 -7.44 6.26
N ASN A 65 -3.49 -8.11 5.19
CA ASN A 65 -2.31 -8.95 5.16
C ASN A 65 -1.18 -8.31 4.34
N LEU A 66 0.06 -8.66 4.67
CA LEU A 66 1.19 -8.56 3.75
C LEU A 66 1.79 -9.95 3.62
N LEU A 67 1.83 -10.47 2.41
CA LEU A 67 2.29 -11.83 2.13
C LEU A 67 3.16 -11.89 0.87
N PHE A 68 3.99 -12.94 0.79
CA PHE A 68 4.76 -13.28 -0.39
C PHE A 68 4.10 -14.49 -1.05
N SER A 69 3.78 -14.40 -2.34
CA SER A 69 3.09 -15.45 -3.07
C SER A 69 3.49 -15.45 -4.55
N SER A 70 3.37 -16.60 -5.20
CA SER A 70 3.50 -16.73 -6.66
C SER A 70 2.20 -16.42 -7.41
N THR A 71 1.09 -16.25 -6.68
CA THR A 71 -0.24 -15.90 -7.21
C THR A 71 -0.94 -14.85 -6.36
N VAL A 72 -1.88 -14.13 -6.97
CA VAL A 72 -2.84 -13.26 -6.30
C VAL A 72 -4.10 -14.08 -6.04
N TYR A 73 -4.16 -14.72 -4.87
CA TYR A 73 -5.30 -15.57 -4.47
C TYR A 73 -5.72 -16.60 -5.55
N GLY A 74 -4.74 -17.29 -6.13
CA GLY A 74 -4.95 -18.31 -7.17
C GLY A 74 -4.87 -17.79 -8.61
N SER A 75 -4.93 -16.47 -8.82
CA SER A 75 -4.72 -15.85 -10.14
C SER A 75 -3.25 -15.55 -10.38
N ALA A 76 -2.80 -15.70 -11.63
CA ALA A 76 -1.45 -15.29 -12.01
C ALA A 76 -1.26 -13.77 -11.86
N PHE A 77 -0.06 -13.35 -11.50
CA PHE A 77 0.35 -11.95 -11.65
C PHE A 77 0.47 -11.59 -13.14
N ASP A 78 0.24 -10.33 -13.48
CA ASP A 78 0.64 -9.83 -14.79
C ASP A 78 2.17 -9.88 -14.95
N SER A 79 2.62 -9.99 -16.20
CA SER A 79 4.02 -10.27 -16.54
C SER A 79 5.08 -9.30 -15.98
N ARG A 80 4.68 -8.10 -15.56
CA ARG A 80 5.59 -7.04 -15.04
C ARG A 80 5.26 -6.62 -13.60
N THR A 81 4.38 -7.34 -12.92
CA THR A 81 3.86 -6.92 -11.63
C THR A 81 4.75 -7.39 -10.48
N LEU A 82 5.35 -6.43 -9.79
CA LEU A 82 6.26 -6.65 -8.65
C LEU A 82 5.49 -7.02 -7.37
N ALA A 83 4.38 -6.33 -7.13
CA ALA A 83 3.45 -6.58 -6.05
C ALA A 83 2.08 -6.02 -6.44
N VAL A 84 1.05 -6.37 -5.67
CA VAL A 84 -0.28 -5.78 -5.81
C VAL A 84 -0.86 -5.49 -4.43
N THR A 85 -1.68 -4.44 -4.37
CA THR A 85 -2.58 -4.20 -3.25
C THR A 85 -4.01 -4.50 -3.70
N THR A 86 -4.65 -5.47 -3.08
CA THR A 86 -6.07 -5.75 -3.31
C THR A 86 -6.89 -5.11 -2.21
N SER A 87 -7.90 -4.33 -2.57
CA SER A 87 -8.84 -3.73 -1.62
C SER A 87 -10.23 -4.31 -1.79
N LEU A 88 -10.88 -4.60 -0.68
CA LEU A 88 -12.31 -4.86 -0.58
C LEU A 88 -12.94 -3.71 0.18
N GLY A 89 -14.10 -3.28 -0.31
CA GLY A 89 -14.89 -2.28 0.37
C GLY A 89 -16.35 -2.65 0.41
N ASP A 90 -17.06 -2.08 1.36
CA ASP A 90 -18.51 -2.02 1.33
C ASP A 90 -18.93 -0.81 0.49
N THR A 91 -19.90 -1.03 -0.39
CA THR A 91 -20.41 0.02 -1.28
C THR A 91 -21.80 0.41 -0.81
N SER A 92 -21.93 1.62 -0.29
CA SER A 92 -23.20 2.30 -0.15
C SER A 92 -23.39 3.27 -1.31
N VAL A 93 -24.64 3.59 -1.66
CA VAL A 93 -24.99 4.62 -2.66
C VAL A 93 -24.35 6.00 -2.40
N ILE A 94 -23.89 6.24 -1.17
CA ILE A 94 -23.31 7.52 -0.73
C ILE A 94 -21.88 7.43 -0.21
N SER A 95 -21.30 6.22 -0.08
CA SER A 95 -19.93 6.08 0.40
C SER A 95 -19.28 4.76 0.00
N TYR A 96 -17.98 4.83 -0.28
CA TYR A 96 -17.11 3.67 -0.40
C TYR A 96 -16.25 3.58 0.86
N ARG A 97 -16.28 2.42 1.52
CA ARG A 97 -15.49 2.16 2.72
C ARG A 97 -14.64 0.92 2.49
N THR A 98 -13.32 1.07 2.46
CA THR A 98 -12.42 -0.08 2.48
C THR A 98 -12.53 -0.82 3.81
N THR A 99 -12.79 -2.11 3.73
CA THR A 99 -12.94 -3.04 4.85
C THR A 99 -11.76 -4.00 4.97
N GLU A 100 -10.99 -4.17 3.89
CA GLU A 100 -9.79 -5.00 3.83
C GLU A 100 -8.87 -4.52 2.71
N SER A 101 -7.57 -4.50 2.98
CA SER A 101 -6.52 -4.28 1.99
C SER A 101 -5.36 -5.25 2.23
N ASP A 102 -5.06 -6.08 1.24
CA ASP A 102 -3.95 -7.02 1.27
C ASP A 102 -2.86 -6.62 0.30
N VAL A 103 -1.61 -6.71 0.74
CA VAL A 103 -0.43 -6.53 -0.11
C VAL A 103 0.19 -7.90 -0.41
N ILE A 104 0.26 -8.25 -1.69
CA ILE A 104 0.85 -9.51 -2.16
C ILE A 104 2.11 -9.21 -2.96
N VAL A 105 3.26 -9.61 -2.42
CA VAL A 105 4.58 -9.45 -3.03
C VAL A 105 4.90 -10.68 -3.88
N ASN A 106 5.25 -10.46 -5.14
CA ASN A 106 5.46 -11.54 -6.09
C ASN A 106 6.78 -12.29 -5.84
N THR A 107 6.71 -13.59 -5.60
CA THR A 107 7.89 -14.45 -5.36
C THR A 107 8.68 -14.81 -6.62
N ALA A 108 8.19 -14.45 -7.81
CA ALA A 108 8.94 -14.60 -9.06
C ALA A 108 10.16 -13.68 -9.13
N PHE A 109 10.23 -12.64 -8.30
CA PHE A 109 11.33 -11.69 -8.27
C PHE A 109 12.32 -11.97 -7.15
N THR A 110 13.60 -11.65 -7.40
CA THR A 110 14.62 -11.62 -6.36
C THR A 110 14.63 -10.26 -5.68
N TRP A 111 14.40 -10.27 -4.37
CA TRP A 111 14.26 -9.08 -3.55
C TRP A 111 15.55 -8.72 -2.81
N ASN A 112 15.84 -7.43 -2.73
CA ASN A 112 16.86 -6.85 -1.86
C ASN A 112 16.27 -5.58 -1.21
N SER A 113 17.04 -4.85 -0.41
CA SER A 113 16.69 -3.49 -0.02
C SER A 113 17.91 -2.57 -0.02
N TYR A 114 17.81 -1.48 -0.77
CA TYR A 114 18.87 -0.51 -0.97
C TYR A 114 18.29 0.90 -1.10
N ARG A 115 19.15 1.89 -1.36
CA ARG A 115 18.74 3.27 -1.67
C ARG A 115 19.33 3.70 -3.00
N GLY A 116 18.68 4.68 -3.62
CA GLY A 116 19.11 5.29 -4.88
C GLY A 116 18.71 4.50 -6.13
N ALA A 117 19.54 4.58 -7.17
CA ALA A 117 19.23 4.05 -8.50
C ALA A 117 18.88 2.55 -8.51
N LEU A 118 18.05 2.16 -9.48
CA LEU A 118 17.62 0.77 -9.70
C LEU A 118 18.82 -0.15 -9.93
N ARG A 119 18.69 -1.37 -9.42
CA ARG A 119 19.66 -2.48 -9.57
C ARG A 119 18.96 -3.69 -10.18
N SER A 120 19.73 -4.73 -10.46
CA SER A 120 19.19 -6.01 -10.96
C SER A 120 18.20 -6.66 -9.98
N GLN A 121 18.46 -6.57 -8.68
CA GLN A 121 17.52 -6.97 -7.64
C GLN A 121 16.50 -5.86 -7.37
N VAL A 122 15.26 -6.24 -7.11
CA VAL A 122 14.18 -5.29 -6.83
C VAL A 122 14.25 -4.83 -5.37
N ASP A 123 14.14 -3.52 -5.13
CA ASP A 123 14.12 -2.97 -3.77
C ASP A 123 12.74 -3.18 -3.13
N LEU A 124 12.65 -4.15 -2.23
CA LEU A 124 11.43 -4.50 -1.52
C LEU A 124 10.85 -3.31 -0.75
N ARG A 125 11.67 -2.47 -0.11
CA ARG A 125 11.14 -1.36 0.67
C ARG A 125 10.46 -0.33 -0.22
N ARG A 126 11.06 -0.02 -1.38
CA ARG A 126 10.49 0.92 -2.36
C ARG A 126 9.11 0.46 -2.83
N VAL A 127 9.00 -0.82 -3.20
CA VAL A 127 7.72 -1.42 -3.58
C VAL A 127 6.75 -1.39 -2.40
N LEU A 128 7.17 -1.74 -1.19
CA LEU A 128 6.26 -1.68 -0.02
C LEU A 128 5.79 -0.27 0.34
N ILE A 129 6.60 0.78 0.14
CA ILE A 129 6.13 2.17 0.33
C ILE A 129 4.99 2.46 -0.66
N HIS A 130 5.16 2.08 -1.93
CA HIS A 130 4.14 2.20 -2.97
C HIS A 130 2.86 1.43 -2.62
N GLU A 131 2.97 0.14 -2.30
CA GLU A 131 1.81 -0.68 -1.95
C GLU A 131 1.06 -0.14 -0.72
N PHE A 132 1.77 0.35 0.29
CA PHE A 132 1.11 0.98 1.44
C PHE A 132 0.43 2.30 1.10
N GLY A 133 0.84 3.00 0.04
CA GLY A 133 0.07 4.12 -0.51
C GLY A 133 -1.27 3.65 -1.08
N HIS A 134 -1.32 2.52 -1.77
CA HIS A 134 -2.58 1.91 -2.20
C HIS A 134 -3.46 1.46 -1.03
N VAL A 135 -2.87 0.95 0.05
CA VAL A 135 -3.63 0.64 1.28
C VAL A 135 -4.27 1.91 1.86
N LEU A 136 -3.61 3.07 1.75
CA LEU A 136 -4.19 4.37 2.10
C LEU A 136 -5.23 4.86 1.07
N GLY A 137 -5.37 4.20 -0.08
CA GLY A 137 -6.30 4.60 -1.14
C GLY A 137 -5.74 5.63 -2.11
N LEU A 138 -4.41 5.75 -2.20
CA LEU A 138 -3.76 6.52 -3.26
C LEU A 138 -3.72 5.71 -4.56
N ASP A 139 -3.98 6.37 -5.67
CA ASP A 139 -3.87 5.81 -7.03
C ASP A 139 -2.60 6.30 -7.73
N HIS A 140 -2.32 5.73 -8.89
CA HIS A 140 -1.21 6.12 -9.75
C HIS A 140 -1.45 7.48 -10.43
N PRO A 141 -0.63 8.52 -10.18
CA PRO A 141 -0.83 9.83 -10.80
C PRO A 141 -0.50 9.82 -12.30
N ASP A 142 0.44 8.97 -12.75
CA ASP A 142 0.80 8.78 -14.16
C ASP A 142 -0.27 8.03 -14.99
N GLN A 143 -1.24 7.39 -14.32
CA GLN A 143 -2.38 6.73 -14.95
C GLN A 143 -3.71 7.48 -14.72
N ALA A 144 -3.67 8.66 -14.10
CA ALA A 144 -4.85 9.49 -13.91
C ALA A 144 -5.43 9.97 -15.25
N ASP A 145 -6.64 10.54 -15.22
CA ASP A 145 -7.26 11.19 -16.38
C ASP A 145 -7.60 12.66 -16.05
N PRO A 146 -6.84 13.64 -16.58
CA PRO A 146 -5.66 13.46 -17.45
C PRO A 146 -4.45 12.93 -16.67
N ALA A 147 -3.55 12.24 -17.39
CA ALA A 147 -2.32 11.70 -16.82
C ALA A 147 -1.41 12.81 -16.31
N GLN A 148 -0.80 12.59 -15.14
CA GLN A 148 0.11 13.55 -14.51
C GLN A 148 1.56 13.14 -14.75
N SER A 149 2.44 14.12 -15.00
CA SER A 149 3.88 13.90 -15.12
C SER A 149 4.58 14.45 -13.89
N VAL A 150 4.52 13.70 -12.79
CA VAL A 150 5.09 14.07 -11.48
C VAL A 150 6.06 13.00 -10.99
N ALA A 151 7.04 13.40 -10.18
CA ALA A 151 7.82 12.45 -9.41
C ALA A 151 6.98 11.98 -8.23
N ALA A 152 6.65 10.69 -8.21
CA ALA A 152 5.87 10.05 -7.15
C ALA A 152 6.40 8.64 -6.89
N ILE A 153 6.42 8.22 -5.62
CA ILE A 153 6.60 6.80 -5.31
C ILE A 153 5.40 6.00 -5.81
N MET A 154 4.24 6.65 -5.91
CA MET A 154 2.98 6.10 -6.41
C MET A 154 2.89 6.01 -7.94
N ASN A 155 3.91 6.38 -8.72
CA ASN A 155 3.85 6.10 -10.17
C ASN A 155 3.77 4.59 -10.44
N SER A 156 3.01 4.20 -11.46
CA SER A 156 2.70 2.80 -11.78
C SER A 156 3.92 1.94 -12.15
N SER A 157 5.02 2.59 -12.54
CA SER A 157 6.28 1.93 -12.89
C SER A 157 7.38 2.30 -11.90
N VAL A 158 8.13 1.28 -11.45
CA VAL A 158 9.27 1.49 -10.55
C VAL A 158 10.32 2.40 -11.21
N SER A 159 10.84 3.35 -10.45
CA SER A 159 11.84 4.31 -10.91
C SER A 159 12.95 4.49 -9.86
N GLY A 160 13.85 5.47 -10.05
CA GLY A 160 14.86 5.84 -9.05
C GLY A 160 14.28 6.43 -7.75
N THR A 161 12.99 6.80 -7.73
CA THR A 161 12.29 7.28 -6.54
C THR A 161 12.18 6.16 -5.50
N ASP A 162 12.71 6.38 -4.29
CA ASP A 162 12.75 5.39 -3.20
C ASP A 162 12.20 5.90 -1.86
N ALA A 163 11.57 7.07 -1.88
CA ALA A 163 10.93 7.74 -0.75
C ALA A 163 9.71 8.54 -1.21
N LEU A 164 8.84 8.90 -0.26
CA LEU A 164 7.67 9.76 -0.48
C LEU A 164 8.09 11.08 -1.14
N GLN A 165 7.34 11.49 -2.15
CA GLN A 165 7.48 12.74 -2.90
C GLN A 165 6.35 13.71 -2.56
N PRO A 166 6.46 14.99 -2.95
CA PRO A 166 5.43 15.99 -2.65
C PRO A 166 4.02 15.60 -3.10
N ASP A 167 3.87 14.90 -4.23
CA ASP A 167 2.57 14.44 -4.73
C ASP A 167 1.95 13.38 -3.80
N ASP A 168 2.76 12.39 -3.37
CA ASP A 168 2.36 11.34 -2.43
C ASP A 168 1.89 11.94 -1.09
N LEU A 169 2.63 12.94 -0.58
CA LEU A 169 2.29 13.67 0.65
C LEU A 169 0.97 14.44 0.52
N ALA A 170 0.76 15.11 -0.63
CA ALA A 170 -0.45 15.85 -0.90
C ALA A 170 -1.68 14.93 -1.00
N GLY A 171 -1.53 13.76 -1.62
CA GLY A 171 -2.56 12.72 -1.68
C GLY A 171 -2.93 12.21 -0.28
N ALA A 172 -1.93 11.81 0.51
CA ALA A 172 -2.16 11.33 1.87
C ALA A 172 -2.78 12.41 2.78
N ALA A 173 -2.35 13.66 2.65
CA ALA A 173 -2.91 14.76 3.42
C ALA A 173 -4.40 15.01 3.08
N ALA A 174 -4.76 14.94 1.80
CA ALA A 174 -6.14 15.11 1.35
C ALA A 174 -7.09 14.06 1.95
N LEU A 175 -6.61 12.83 2.16
CA LEU A 175 -7.40 11.73 2.71
C LEU A 175 -7.39 11.69 4.25
N TYR A 176 -6.23 11.96 4.88
CA TYR A 176 -6.02 11.62 6.29
C TYR A 176 -5.62 12.79 7.20
N ASN A 177 -5.48 14.01 6.69
CA ASN A 177 -5.06 15.17 7.50
C ASN A 177 -6.07 16.31 7.56
N VAL A 178 -7.12 16.30 6.73
CA VAL A 178 -8.19 17.31 6.80
C VAL A 178 -9.24 16.89 7.85
N PRO A 179 -9.67 17.77 8.77
CA PRO A 179 -10.80 17.49 9.67
C PRO A 179 -12.10 17.24 8.89
N ILE A 180 -12.94 16.32 9.36
CA ILE A 180 -14.32 16.24 8.84
C ILE A 180 -15.11 17.36 9.51
N THR A 181 -15.54 18.35 8.75
CA THR A 181 -16.49 19.38 9.19
C THR A 181 -17.92 18.91 8.99
#